data_AF-A0A971G7E5-F1
#
_entry.id   AF-A0A971G7E5-F1
#
_cell.length_a   1.000
_cell.length_b   1.000
_cell.length_c   1.000
_cell.angle_alpha   90.00
_cell.angle_beta   90.00
_cell.angle_gamma   90.00
#
_symmetry.space_group_name_H-M   'P 1'
#
loop_
_entity.id
_entity.type
_entity.pdbx_description
1 polymer ?
#
loop_
_entity_poly.entity_id
_entity_poly.type
_entity_poly.pdbx_seq_one_letter_code
_entity_poly.pdbx_strand_id
1 'polypeptide(L)'
;MQQYQNPNKIPVIVRADFLLDGRIRPLLLRTASGPAIKVKVKGCCEAPALKAGGQGTRYTCDFGGKELYLFHDDTQWFLEVEDGLFWFVDENGQVIIISNEE
;
A
#
# COMPACT_ATOMS: atom_id res chain seq x y z
N MET A 1 0.29 -10.30 -23.69
CA MET A 1 1.26 -9.98 -22.61
C MET A 1 0.54 -10.16 -21.30
N GLN A 2 0.67 -11.35 -20.74
CA GLN A 2 0.00 -11.78 -19.51
C GLN A 2 0.66 -11.01 -18.37
N GLN A 3 0.00 -9.98 -17.85
CA GLN A 3 0.40 -9.41 -16.56
C GLN A 3 0.35 -10.56 -15.56
N TYR A 4 1.51 -10.96 -15.06
CA TYR A 4 1.61 -11.82 -13.88
C TYR A 4 0.86 -11.09 -12.77
N GLN A 5 -0.40 -11.45 -12.52
CA GLN A 5 -1.12 -11.00 -11.34
C GLN A 5 -0.47 -11.72 -10.15
N ASN A 6 0.55 -11.08 -9.58
CA ASN A 6 1.15 -11.54 -8.36
C ASN A 6 0.11 -11.33 -7.25
N PRO A 7 -0.41 -12.39 -6.61
CA PRO A 7 -1.42 -12.25 -5.57
C PRO A 7 -0.92 -11.37 -4.43
N ASN A 8 0.39 -11.36 -4.15
CA ASN A 8 0.98 -10.55 -3.08
C ASN A 8 1.10 -9.05 -3.43
N LYS A 9 0.71 -8.64 -4.64
CA LYS A 9 0.76 -7.27 -5.12
C LYS A 9 -0.66 -6.76 -5.31
N ILE A 10 -1.12 -5.86 -4.44
CA ILE A 10 -2.43 -5.19 -4.61
C ILE A 10 -2.20 -3.77 -5.11
N PRO A 11 -2.57 -3.43 -6.36
CA PRO A 11 -2.49 -2.06 -6.86
C PRO A 11 -3.40 -1.12 -6.07
N VAL A 12 -2.91 0.08 -5.74
CA VAL A 12 -3.67 1.08 -5.00
C VAL A 12 -3.53 2.47 -5.61
N ILE A 13 -4.56 3.29 -5.40
CA ILE A 13 -4.54 4.71 -5.68
C ILE A 13 -4.14 5.43 -4.39
N VAL A 14 -3.13 6.30 -4.47
CA VAL A 14 -2.57 7.02 -3.32
C VAL A 14 -2.81 8.51 -3.45
N ARG A 15 -3.20 9.16 -2.35
CA ARG A 15 -3.09 10.62 -2.16
C ARG A 15 -1.91 10.89 -1.25
N ALA A 16 -1.02 11.78 -1.68
CA ALA A 16 0.24 12.08 -0.99
C ALA A 16 0.58 13.56 -1.04
N ASP A 17 1.33 14.02 -0.05
CA ASP A 17 2.00 15.32 -0.08
C ASP A 17 3.39 15.16 -0.72
N PHE A 18 3.76 16.14 -1.54
CA PHE A 18 5.12 16.30 -2.04
C PHE A 18 5.82 17.31 -1.14
N LEU A 19 6.76 16.84 -0.33
CA LEU A 19 7.45 17.65 0.67
C LEU A 19 8.55 18.47 0.02
N LEU A 20 8.94 19.58 0.68
CA LEU A 20 9.96 20.51 0.19
C LEU A 20 11.35 19.86 0.02
N ASP A 21 11.61 18.77 0.75
CA ASP A 21 12.86 18.00 0.65
C ASP A 21 12.84 16.92 -0.44
N GLY A 22 11.79 16.90 -1.26
CA GLY A 22 11.60 15.96 -2.37
C GLY A 22 11.01 14.62 -1.97
N ARG A 23 10.74 14.36 -0.67
CA ARG A 23 10.07 13.12 -0.24
C ARG A 23 8.58 13.17 -0.54
N ILE A 24 8.02 12.03 -0.96
CA ILE A 24 6.58 11.84 -1.12
C ILE A 24 6.04 11.24 0.18
N ARG A 25 5.01 11.85 0.75
CA ARG A 25 4.37 11.37 1.99
C ARG A 25 2.95 10.88 1.70
N PRO A 26 2.72 9.57 1.62
CA PRO A 26 1.37 9.01 1.55
C PRO A 26 0.49 9.44 2.73
N LEU A 27 -0.74 9.81 2.44
CA LEU A 27 -1.76 10.24 3.41
C LEU A 27 -2.97 9.31 3.41
N LEU A 28 -3.44 8.95 2.21
CA LEU A 28 -4.59 8.09 2.00
C LEU A 28 -4.26 7.07 0.90
N LEU A 29 -4.82 5.87 1.03
CA LEU A 29 -4.85 4.90 -0.05
C LEU A 29 -6.24 4.30 -0.24
N ARG A 30 -6.48 3.73 -1.41
CA ARG A 30 -7.66 2.90 -1.71
C ARG A 30 -7.39 1.95 -2.85
N THR A 31 -8.14 0.86 -2.92
CA THR A 31 -8.28 0.07 -4.16
C THR A 31 -9.11 0.87 -5.19
N ALA A 32 -9.26 0.33 -6.40
CA ALA A 32 -9.99 1.01 -7.49
C ALA A 32 -11.43 1.39 -7.11
N SER A 33 -12.14 0.48 -6.43
CA SER A 33 -13.53 0.60 -5.99
C SER A 33 -13.71 0.83 -4.48
N GLY A 34 -12.66 0.64 -3.68
CA GLY A 34 -12.74 0.68 -2.22
C GLY A 34 -12.70 2.08 -1.59
N PRO A 35 -13.03 2.18 -0.28
CA PRO A 35 -12.97 3.45 0.45
C PRO A 35 -11.54 3.95 0.62
N ALA A 36 -11.38 5.26 0.74
CA ALA A 36 -10.11 5.88 1.10
C ALA A 36 -9.80 5.67 2.58
N ILE A 37 -8.62 5.12 2.86
CA ILE A 37 -8.16 4.75 4.20
C ILE A 37 -6.95 5.61 4.54
N LYS A 38 -6.94 6.20 5.74
CA LYS A 38 -5.82 6.98 6.25
C LYS A 38 -4.66 6.06 6.62
N VAL A 39 -3.46 6.47 6.22
CA VAL A 39 -2.23 5.72 6.51
C VAL A 39 -1.29 6.57 7.34
N LYS A 40 -0.59 5.92 8.28
CA LYS A 40 0.46 6.57 9.06
C LYS A 40 1.81 5.95 8.70
N VAL A 41 2.64 6.72 7.97
CA VAL A 41 4.00 6.31 7.62
C VAL A 41 4.88 6.32 8.87
N LYS A 42 5.49 5.17 9.19
CA LYS A 42 6.45 4.98 10.29
C LYS A 42 7.90 5.08 9.81
N GLY A 43 8.16 4.76 8.55
CA GLY A 43 9.48 4.88 7.93
C GLY A 43 9.41 4.70 6.43
N CYS A 44 10.49 5.11 5.75
CA CYS A 44 10.67 4.90 4.32
C CYS A 44 12.11 4.52 4.00
N CYS A 45 12.31 3.61 3.04
CA CYS A 45 13.62 3.26 2.52
C CYS A 45 13.51 2.73 1.09
N GLU A 46 14.59 2.80 0.32
CA GLU A 46 14.68 2.03 -0.93
C GLU A 46 14.83 0.54 -0.60
N ALA A 47 13.97 -0.30 -1.17
CA ALA A 47 14.00 -1.74 -0.93
C ALA A 47 13.38 -2.53 -2.08
N PRO A 48 13.83 -3.77 -2.32
CA PRO A 48 13.10 -4.69 -3.19
C PRO A 48 11.78 -5.10 -2.53
N ALA A 49 10.72 -5.23 -3.34
CA ALA A 49 9.47 -5.85 -2.92
C ALA A 49 9.65 -7.39 -2.98
N LEU A 50 9.81 -8.02 -1.81
CA LEU A 50 10.27 -9.39 -1.68
C LEU A 50 9.25 -10.43 -2.17
N LYS A 51 7.96 -10.17 -1.94
CA LYS A 51 6.84 -11.05 -2.32
C LYS A 51 6.14 -10.57 -3.58
N ALA A 52 6.00 -9.25 -3.76
CA ALA A 52 5.30 -8.65 -4.89
C ALA A 52 6.16 -8.52 -6.16
N GLY A 53 7.49 -8.50 -6.02
CA GLY A 53 8.43 -8.17 -7.09
C GLY A 53 8.43 -6.66 -7.40
N GLY A 54 9.59 -6.14 -7.82
CA GLY A 54 9.83 -4.71 -8.03
C GLY A 54 10.94 -4.15 -7.15
N GLN A 55 11.41 -2.93 -7.45
CA GLN A 55 12.41 -2.21 -6.67
C GLN A 55 12.00 -0.73 -6.62
N GLY A 56 11.74 -0.21 -5.42
CA GLY A 56 11.40 1.19 -5.28
C GLY A 56 11.35 1.65 -3.82
N THR A 57 10.72 2.79 -3.59
CA THR A 57 10.58 3.34 -2.25
C THR A 57 9.52 2.54 -1.49
N ARG A 58 9.94 1.86 -0.43
CA ARG A 58 9.05 1.18 0.52
C ARG A 58 8.70 2.10 1.65
N TYR A 59 7.42 2.24 1.93
CA TYR A 59 6.85 2.89 3.09
C TYR A 59 6.33 1.83 4.05
N THR A 60 6.85 1.83 5.28
CA THR A 60 6.25 1.06 6.39
C THR A 60 5.11 1.88 6.96
N CYS A 61 3.89 1.40 6.80
CA CYS A 61 2.68 2.09 7.19
C CYS A 61 1.97 1.35 8.33
N ASP A 62 1.32 2.11 9.21
CA ASP A 62 0.43 1.60 10.24
C ASP A 62 -1.04 1.75 9.82
N PHE A 63 -1.81 0.66 9.94
CA PHE A 63 -3.24 0.56 9.67
C PHE A 63 -3.94 -0.04 10.89
N GLY A 64 -4.44 0.81 11.78
CA GLY A 64 -5.12 0.34 13.00
C GLY A 64 -4.24 -0.58 13.87
N GLY A 65 -2.94 -0.29 13.96
CA GLY A 65 -1.97 -1.10 14.72
C GLY A 65 -1.40 -2.31 13.97
N LYS A 66 -1.84 -2.57 12.73
CA LYS A 66 -1.18 -3.54 11.84
C LYS A 66 -0.18 -2.84 10.93
N GLU A 67 1.01 -3.42 10.79
CA GLU A 67 2.02 -2.96 9.84
C GLU A 67 1.77 -3.52 8.45
N LEU A 68 1.98 -2.68 7.45
CA LEU A 68 1.92 -3.07 6.05
C LEU A 68 2.89 -2.25 5.21
N TYR A 69 3.36 -2.85 4.11
CA TYR A 69 4.31 -2.23 3.20
C TYR A 69 3.61 -1.69 1.96
N LEU A 70 3.70 -0.37 1.77
CA LEU A 70 3.30 0.32 0.56
C LEU A 70 4.54 0.61 -0.27
N PHE A 71 4.51 0.29 -1.55
CA PHE A 71 5.60 0.54 -2.48
C PHE A 71 5.21 1.59 -3.51
N HIS A 72 6.16 2.45 -3.84
CA HIS A 72 6.16 3.27 -5.04
C HIS A 72 7.31 2.80 -5.94
N ASP A 73 6.96 2.13 -7.03
CA ASP A 73 7.90 1.59 -8.01
C ASP A 73 7.61 2.22 -9.37
N ASP A 74 8.55 3.06 -9.83
CA ASP A 74 8.42 3.91 -11.00
C ASP A 74 7.13 4.76 -10.98
N THR A 75 6.09 4.33 -11.69
CA THR A 75 4.80 5.02 -11.81
C THR A 75 3.68 4.34 -11.02
N GLN A 76 3.96 3.20 -10.40
CA GLN A 76 2.96 2.34 -9.77
C GLN A 76 3.02 2.40 -8.25
N TRP A 77 1.84 2.42 -7.63
CA TRP A 77 1.67 2.22 -6.20
C TRP A 77 1.00 0.88 -5.93
N PHE A 78 1.54 0.11 -4.99
CA PHE A 78 0.96 -1.16 -4.59
C PHE A 78 1.26 -1.51 -3.15
N LEU A 79 0.38 -2.31 -2.55
CA LEU A 79 0.63 -2.97 -1.29
C LEU A 79 1.29 -4.31 -1.53
N GLU A 80 2.30 -4.61 -0.71
CA GLU A 80 2.79 -5.97 -0.56
C GLU A 80 2.03 -6.63 0.59
N VAL A 81 1.30 -7.69 0.26
CA VAL A 81 0.47 -8.46 1.19
C VAL A 81 0.81 -9.95 1.11
N GLU A 82 0.22 -10.73 2.01
CA GLU A 82 0.26 -12.19 1.96
C GLU A 82 -1.04 -12.71 1.35
N ASP A 83 -0.93 -13.61 0.37
CA ASP A 83 -2.06 -14.30 -0.27
C ASP A 83 -3.16 -13.39 -0.85
N GLY A 84 -2.81 -12.16 -1.23
CA GLY A 84 -3.73 -11.22 -1.88
C GLY A 84 -4.85 -10.67 -1.02
N LEU A 85 -4.71 -10.79 0.30
CA LEU A 85 -5.69 -10.30 1.26
C LEU A 85 -5.00 -9.58 2.41
N PHE A 86 -5.50 -8.39 2.71
CA PHE A 86 -5.19 -7.69 3.95
C PHE A 86 -6.47 -7.21 4.59
N TRP A 87 -6.59 -7.38 5.91
CA TRP A 87 -7.74 -6.90 6.66
C TRP A 87 -7.32 -6.34 8.00
N PHE A 88 -8.06 -5.34 8.46
CA PHE A 88 -7.87 -4.72 9.76
C PHE A 88 -9.22 -4.21 10.27
N VAL A 89 -9.27 -3.89 11.57
CA VAL A 89 -10.43 -3.21 12.17
C VAL A 89 -10.04 -1.76 12.34
N ASP A 90 -10.87 -0.84 11.85
CA ASP A 90 -10.63 0.59 11.99
C ASP A 90 -10.98 1.09 13.40
N GLU A 91 -10.81 2.40 13.62
CA GLU A 91 -11.11 3.05 14.90
C GLU A 91 -12.60 3.02 15.29
N ASN A 92 -13.51 2.77 14.33
CA ASN A 92 -14.95 2.67 14.55
C ASN A 92 -15.42 1.22 14.78
N GLY A 93 -14.51 0.25 14.75
CA GLY A 93 -14.84 -1.18 14.84
C GLY A 93 -15.27 -1.80 13.51
N GLN A 94 -15.13 -1.09 12.38
CA GLN A 94 -15.46 -1.60 11.06
C GLN A 94 -14.33 -2.49 10.53
N VAL A 95 -14.68 -3.68 10.03
CA VAL A 95 -13.74 -4.54 9.31
C VAL A 95 -13.51 -3.98 7.92
N ILE A 96 -12.27 -3.64 7.62
CA ILE A 96 -11.83 -3.20 6.30
C ILE A 96 -11.02 -4.31 5.66
N ILE A 97 -11.35 -4.61 4.41
CA ILE A 97 -10.68 -5.62 3.59
C ILE A 97 -10.08 -4.93 2.38
N ILE A 98 -8.81 -5.22 2.10
CA ILE A 98 -8.07 -4.81 0.92
C ILE A 98 -7.63 -6.09 0.21
N SER A 99 -8.14 -6.31 -0.99
CA SER A 99 -7.88 -7.49 -1.81
C SER A 99 -7.60 -7.11 -3.26
N ASN A 100 -7.10 -8.07 -4.03
CA ASN A 100 -6.99 -7.96 -5.49
C ASN A 100 -8.34 -8.13 -6.22
N GLU A 101 -9.34 -8.71 -5.55
CA GLU A 101 -10.69 -8.88 -6.10
C GLU A 101 -11.53 -7.63 -5.83
N GLU A 102 -12.21 -7.12 -6.88
CA GLU A 102 -13.12 -5.97 -6.84
C GLU A 102 -14.39 -6.22 -6.02
#